data_AF-A0A7S0F077-F1
#
_entry.id   AF-A0A7S0F077-F1
#
_cell.length_a   1.000
_cell.length_b   1.000
_cell.length_c   1.000
_cell.angle_alpha   90.00
_cell.angle_beta   90.00
_cell.angle_gamma   90.00
#
_symmetry.space_group_name_H-M   'P 1'
#
loop_
_entity.id
_entity.type
_entity.pdbx_description
1 polymer ?
#
loop_
_entity_poly.entity_id
_entity_poly.type
_entity_poly.pdbx_seq_one_letter_code
_entity_poly.pdbx_strand_id
1 'polypeptide(L)'
;ATSFAVSVVVHYDDGTSKDFSSDARLNVSLAAASAACASVQGLAQVVLVAGASCTSIEVLVSVPALSLSLNATVVVPVVVLQQLQLSTEPFPSYSGSSAQTNMPLHRLDCTSHYQHATARVVAVLSDAS
;
A
#
# COMPACT_ATOMS: atom_id res chain seq x y z
N ALA A 1 9.03 0.30 -7.43
CA ALA A 1 9.38 0.46 -6.00
C ALA A 1 8.23 1.19 -5.33
N THR A 2 7.82 0.75 -4.14
CA THR A 2 6.74 1.40 -3.38
C THR A 2 7.35 2.51 -2.51
N SER A 3 6.75 3.69 -2.51
CA SER A 3 7.25 4.83 -1.75
C SER A 3 6.13 5.74 -1.28
N PHE A 4 6.39 6.50 -0.22
CA PHE A 4 5.52 7.58 0.22
C PHE A 4 6.34 8.83 0.54
N ALA A 5 5.70 9.99 0.45
CA ALA A 5 6.29 11.26 0.83
C ALA A 5 5.84 11.66 2.24
N VAL A 6 6.76 12.20 3.02
CA VAL A 6 6.49 12.77 4.34
C VAL A 6 6.25 14.26 4.17
N SER A 7 5.07 14.73 4.59
CA SER A 7 4.77 16.16 4.69
C SER A 7 4.83 16.59 6.14
N VAL A 8 5.42 17.76 6.39
CA VAL A 8 5.68 18.26 7.74
C VAL A 8 5.23 19.70 7.82
N VAL A 9 4.32 20.00 8.73
CA VAL A 9 3.85 21.36 9.01
C VAL A 9 4.22 21.70 10.45
N VAL A 10 4.91 22.83 10.63
CA VAL A 10 5.24 23.37 11.95
C VAL A 10 4.20 24.44 12.29
N HIS A 11 3.57 24.29 13.44
CA HIS A 11 2.64 25.26 14.02
C HIS A 11 3.37 26.08 15.09
N TYR A 12 3.18 27.40 15.06
CA TYR A 12 3.78 28.34 16.00
C TYR A 12 2.73 28.86 17.00
N ASP A 13 3.18 29.33 18.16
CA ASP A 13 2.30 29.85 19.23
C ASP A 13 1.52 31.12 18.81
N ASP A 14 2.01 31.85 17.80
CA ASP A 14 1.32 33.00 17.21
C ASP A 14 0.14 32.59 16.29
N GLY A 15 -0.13 31.29 16.19
CA GLY A 15 -1.19 30.71 15.36
C GLY A 15 -0.79 30.53 13.89
N THR A 16 0.41 30.94 13.50
CA THR A 16 0.89 30.72 12.13
C THR A 16 1.36 29.28 11.93
N SER A 17 1.40 28.85 10.67
CA SER A 17 1.86 27.52 10.29
C SER A 17 2.77 27.63 9.08
N LYS A 18 3.80 26.80 9.03
CA LYS A 18 4.73 26.76 7.90
C LYS A 18 4.95 25.32 7.46
N ASP A 19 4.91 25.12 6.14
CA ASP A 19 5.27 23.85 5.53
C ASP A 19 6.81 23.71 5.51
N PHE A 20 7.28 22.60 6.08
CA PHE A 20 8.68 22.19 6.16
C PHE A 20 8.99 20.98 5.28
N SER A 21 8.04 20.47 4.49
CA SER A 21 8.18 19.26 3.67
C SER A 21 9.37 19.32 2.69
N SER A 22 9.80 20.51 2.31
CA SER A 22 10.98 20.76 1.46
C SER A 22 12.04 21.66 2.11
N ASP A 23 11.95 21.92 3.41
CA ASP A 23 12.89 22.77 4.13
C ASP A 23 14.17 21.99 4.45
N ALA A 24 15.34 22.53 4.13
CA ALA A 24 16.63 21.85 4.33
C ALA A 24 16.97 21.60 5.81
N ARG A 25 16.26 22.22 6.75
CA ARG A 25 16.41 22.00 8.19
C ARG A 25 15.60 20.80 8.69
N LEU A 26 14.72 20.25 7.85
CA LEU A 26 13.99 19.04 8.15
C LEU A 26 14.94 17.85 8.17
N ASN A 27 14.85 17.01 9.21
CA ASN A 27 15.52 15.74 9.27
C ASN A 27 14.49 14.62 9.36
N VAL A 28 14.53 13.70 8.40
CA VAL A 28 13.68 12.50 8.35
C VAL A 28 14.56 11.27 8.46
N SER A 29 14.25 10.40 9.39
CA SER A 29 14.96 9.14 9.62
C SER A 29 13.98 8.00 9.89
N LEU A 30 14.50 6.78 9.95
CA LEU A 30 13.74 5.57 10.26
C LEU A 30 14.17 5.01 11.60
N ALA A 31 13.23 4.36 12.30
CA ALA A 31 13.58 3.59 13.48
C ALA A 31 14.53 2.44 13.09
N ALA A 32 15.37 1.99 14.03
CA ALA A 32 16.35 0.94 13.78
C ALA A 32 15.70 -0.35 13.24
N ALA A 33 14.50 -0.70 13.73
CA ALA A 33 13.74 -1.86 13.25
C ALA A 33 13.23 -1.72 11.81
N SER A 34 13.08 -0.49 11.30
CA SER A 34 12.59 -0.23 9.93
C SER A 34 13.70 -0.02 8.90
N ALA A 35 14.94 0.18 9.33
CA ALA A 35 16.08 0.48 8.46
C ALA A 35 16.44 -0.65 7.46
N ALA A 36 16.07 -1.90 7.76
CA ALA A 36 16.25 -3.02 6.83
C ALA A 36 15.19 -3.08 5.71
N CYS A 37 14.04 -2.44 5.93
CA CYS A 37 12.86 -2.56 5.07
C CYS A 37 12.59 -1.30 4.24
N ALA A 38 13.16 -0.16 4.62
CA ALA A 38 13.01 1.08 3.89
C ALA A 38 14.26 1.95 4.01
N SER A 39 14.33 2.96 3.15
CA SER A 39 15.36 3.99 3.15
C SER A 39 14.72 5.35 2.92
N VAL A 40 15.31 6.40 3.47
CA VAL A 40 14.95 7.78 3.15
C VAL A 40 15.76 8.22 1.93
N GLN A 41 15.08 8.70 0.90
CA GLN A 41 15.64 9.29 -0.31
C GLN A 41 15.29 10.78 -0.37
N GLY A 42 16.26 11.59 -0.82
CA GLY A 42 16.11 13.04 -0.80
C GLY A 42 15.88 13.56 0.63
N LEU A 43 15.01 14.56 0.77
CA LEU A 43 14.71 15.19 2.06
C LEU A 43 13.64 14.43 2.87
N ALA A 44 12.63 13.86 2.21
CA ALA A 44 11.41 13.41 2.89
C ALA A 44 10.68 12.27 2.15
N GLN A 45 11.33 11.56 1.23
CA GLN A 45 10.70 10.41 0.56
C GLN A 45 11.16 9.11 1.22
N VAL A 46 10.22 8.29 1.68
CA VAL A 46 10.53 6.96 2.22
C VAL A 46 10.24 5.94 1.13
N VAL A 47 11.26 5.16 0.78
CA VAL A 47 11.20 4.12 -0.26
C VAL A 47 11.38 2.77 0.39
N LEU A 48 10.42 1.88 0.18
CA LEU A 48 10.48 0.51 0.66
C LEU A 48 11.43 -0.32 -0.21
N VAL A 49 12.20 -1.18 0.45
CA VAL A 49 13.02 -2.20 -0.21
C VAL A 49 12.11 -3.23 -0.86
N ALA A 50 12.44 -3.65 -2.08
CA ALA A 50 11.69 -4.68 -2.77
C ALA A 50 11.72 -5.99 -1.97
N GLY A 51 10.54 -6.56 -1.68
CA GLY A 51 10.43 -7.79 -0.89
C GLY A 51 10.66 -7.60 0.61
N ALA A 52 10.60 -6.37 1.13
CA ALA A 52 10.66 -6.12 2.57
C ALA A 52 9.59 -6.92 3.32
N SER A 53 9.99 -7.57 4.42
CA SER A 53 9.11 -8.41 5.25
C SER A 53 8.49 -7.65 6.44
N CYS A 54 8.79 -6.36 6.61
CA CYS A 54 8.23 -5.56 7.69
C CYS A 54 6.72 -5.36 7.49
N THR A 55 5.98 -5.41 8.60
CA THR A 55 4.55 -5.10 8.65
C THR A 55 4.28 -3.60 8.83
N SER A 56 5.28 -2.83 9.24
CA SER A 56 5.19 -1.38 9.39
C SER A 56 6.56 -0.71 9.26
N ILE A 57 6.56 0.56 8.85
CA ILE A 57 7.71 1.45 8.83
C ILE A 57 7.49 2.57 9.84
N GLU A 58 8.37 2.68 10.82
CA GLU A 58 8.37 3.77 11.78
C GLU A 58 9.31 4.88 11.30
N VAL A 59 8.73 6.06 11.07
CA VAL A 59 9.42 7.25 10.57
C VAL A 59 9.54 8.25 11.70
N LEU A 60 10.76 8.75 11.91
CA LEU A 60 11.06 9.80 12.87
C LEU A 60 11.35 11.09 12.11
N VAL A 61 10.74 12.17 12.57
CA VAL A 61 10.90 13.50 12.01
C VAL A 61 11.41 14.43 13.10
N SER A 62 12.36 15.28 12.77
CA SER A 62 12.85 16.33 13.66
C SER A 62 13.21 17.60 12.90
N VAL A 63 13.15 18.75 13.58
CA VAL A 63 13.64 20.03 13.04
C VAL A 63 14.61 20.67 14.07
N PRO A 64 15.84 20.14 14.22
CA PRO A 64 16.76 20.54 15.28
C PRO A 64 17.13 22.02 15.25
N ALA A 65 17.10 22.64 14.07
CA ALA A 65 17.38 24.07 13.89
C ALA A 65 16.33 24.99 14.52
N LEU A 66 15.12 24.49 14.81
CA LEU A 66 14.10 25.22 15.57
C LEU A 66 14.18 24.89 17.06
N SER A 67 14.25 23.60 17.39
CA SER A 67 14.44 23.11 18.77
C SER A 67 14.93 21.66 18.76
N LEU A 68 15.82 21.31 19.69
CA LEU A 68 16.29 19.94 19.90
C LEU A 68 15.19 18.99 20.39
N SER A 69 14.13 19.53 20.99
CA SER A 69 12.98 18.74 21.47
C SER A 69 11.85 18.60 20.44
N LEU A 70 11.94 19.28 19.29
CA LEU A 70 10.90 19.25 18.27
C LEU A 70 11.06 18.01 17.38
N ASN A 71 10.38 16.95 17.77
CA ASN A 71 10.34 15.69 17.05
C ASN A 71 8.92 15.12 16.98
N ALA A 72 8.70 14.23 16.03
CA ALA A 72 7.47 13.47 15.86
C ALA A 72 7.77 12.10 15.27
N THR A 73 6.92 11.13 15.56
CA THR A 73 7.04 9.77 15.04
C THR A 73 5.71 9.33 14.44
N VAL A 74 5.77 8.63 13.32
CA VAL A 74 4.59 8.00 12.71
C VAL A 74 4.91 6.56 12.33
N VAL A 75 3.96 5.67 12.58
CA VAL A 75 4.03 4.27 12.16
C VAL A 75 3.14 4.10 10.94
N VAL A 76 3.74 3.74 9.82
CA VAL A 76 3.04 3.52 8.55
C VAL A 76 2.92 2.00 8.32
N PRO A 77 1.70 1.43 8.27
CA PRO A 77 1.52 0.01 7.99
C PRO A 77 1.97 -0.31 6.56
N VAL A 78 2.64 -1.45 6.40
CA VAL A 78 3.03 -1.99 5.10
C VAL A 78 1.99 -3.02 4.68
N VAL A 79 1.29 -2.73 3.59
CA VAL A 79 0.29 -3.62 3.02
C VAL A 79 0.93 -4.41 1.89
N VAL A 80 0.82 -5.74 1.96
CA VAL A 80 1.36 -6.65 0.95
C VAL A 80 0.26 -7.49 0.32
N LEU A 81 0.44 -7.83 -0.96
CA LEU A 81 -0.41 -8.82 -1.62
C LEU A 81 -0.12 -10.20 -1.03
N GLN A 82 -1.10 -10.81 -0.37
CA GLN A 82 -0.97 -12.14 0.23
C GLN A 82 -1.39 -13.24 -0.73
N GLN A 83 -2.46 -13.02 -1.50
CA GLN A 83 -3.00 -14.03 -2.39
C GLN A 83 -3.53 -13.40 -3.67
N LEU A 84 -3.27 -14.07 -4.79
CA LEU A 84 -3.90 -13.79 -6.07
C LEU A 84 -4.68 -15.04 -6.49
N GLN A 85 -5.99 -14.92 -6.61
CA GLN A 85 -6.88 -16.00 -7.03
C GLN A 85 -7.41 -15.69 -8.43
N LEU A 86 -7.23 -16.64 -9.35
CA LEU A 86 -7.83 -16.63 -10.67
C LEU A 86 -8.89 -17.72 -10.73
N SER A 87 -10.09 -17.37 -11.19
CA SER A 87 -11.20 -18.30 -11.37
C SER A 87 -11.98 -17.97 -12.62
N THR A 88 -12.76 -18.92 -13.14
CA THR A 88 -13.75 -18.67 -14.18
C THR A 88 -15.17 -18.82 -13.64
N GLU A 89 -16.07 -17.93 -14.04
CA GLU A 89 -17.50 -17.96 -13.68
C GLU A 89 -18.37 -18.20 -14.93
N PRO A 90 -19.50 -18.92 -14.81
CA PRO A 90 -20.41 -19.16 -15.93
C PRO A 90 -21.02 -17.87 -16.49
N PHE A 91 -21.17 -17.82 -17.81
CA PHE A 91 -21.98 -16.79 -18.50
C PHE A 91 -23.12 -17.43 -19.30
N PRO A 92 -24.35 -16.87 -19.27
CA PRO A 92 -24.76 -15.70 -18.48
C PRO A 92 -24.80 -15.98 -16.97
N SER A 93 -24.59 -14.93 -16.18
CA SER A 93 -24.70 -15.01 -14.72
C SER A 93 -26.14 -15.35 -14.32
N TYR A 94 -26.31 -16.28 -13.38
CA TYR A 94 -27.62 -16.64 -12.82
C TYR A 94 -27.51 -16.72 -11.29
N SER A 95 -28.64 -16.73 -10.60
CA SER A 95 -28.63 -16.78 -9.13
C SER A 95 -27.84 -18.00 -8.63
N GLY A 96 -26.76 -17.76 -7.88
CA GLY A 96 -25.86 -18.80 -7.39
C GLY A 96 -24.70 -19.18 -8.32
N SER A 97 -24.62 -18.63 -9.54
CA SER A 97 -23.53 -18.93 -10.47
C SER A 97 -22.16 -18.48 -9.98
N SER A 98 -22.09 -17.46 -9.12
CA SER A 98 -20.85 -16.98 -8.50
C SER A 98 -20.25 -17.96 -7.49
N ALA A 99 -21.01 -18.96 -7.02
CA ALA A 99 -20.49 -20.05 -6.20
C ALA A 99 -19.86 -21.17 -7.05
N GLN A 100 -20.09 -21.17 -8.36
CA GLN A 100 -19.54 -22.13 -9.31
C GLN A 100 -18.31 -21.53 -9.97
N THR A 101 -17.12 -21.98 -9.57
CA THR A 101 -15.86 -21.51 -10.13
C THR A 101 -15.16 -22.63 -10.89
N ASN A 102 -14.40 -22.28 -11.93
CA ASN A 102 -13.56 -23.21 -12.70
C ASN A 102 -14.35 -24.35 -13.37
N MET A 103 -15.58 -24.07 -13.83
CA MET A 103 -16.38 -25.04 -14.56
C MET A 103 -15.84 -25.28 -15.97
N PRO A 104 -15.87 -26.52 -16.48
CA PRO A 104 -15.57 -26.78 -17.89
C PRO A 104 -16.61 -26.10 -18.78
N LEU A 105 -16.19 -25.61 -19.95
CA LEU A 105 -17.12 -25.07 -20.94
C LEU A 105 -17.91 -26.22 -21.58
N HIS A 106 -19.22 -26.20 -21.42
CA HIS A 106 -20.08 -27.16 -22.10
C HIS A 106 -20.49 -26.65 -23.48
N ARG A 107 -20.61 -27.56 -24.45
CA ARG A 107 -21.15 -27.24 -25.78
C ARG A 107 -22.64 -26.93 -25.67
N LEU A 108 -23.13 -25.92 -26.39
CA LEU A 108 -24.55 -25.63 -26.49
C LEU A 108 -25.22 -26.66 -27.40
N ASP A 109 -26.34 -27.24 -26.95
CA ASP A 109 -27.04 -28.30 -27.66
C ASP A 109 -27.39 -27.90 -29.10
N CYS A 110 -27.24 -28.86 -30.01
CA CYS A 110 -27.45 -28.70 -31.45
C CYS A 110 -26.59 -27.62 -32.14
N THR A 111 -25.51 -27.14 -31.51
CA THR A 111 -24.55 -26.20 -32.11
C THR A 111 -23.10 -26.69 -32.04
N SER A 112 -22.21 -26.01 -32.77
CA SER A 112 -20.75 -26.15 -32.63
C SER A 112 -20.14 -25.15 -31.63
N HIS A 113 -20.97 -24.36 -30.92
CA HIS A 113 -20.53 -23.31 -29.99
C HIS A 113 -20.48 -23.82 -28.55
N TYR A 114 -19.55 -23.28 -27.76
CA TYR A 114 -19.42 -23.56 -26.33
C TYR A 114 -19.98 -22.42 -25.50
N GLN A 115 -20.33 -22.72 -24.25
CA GLN A 115 -20.63 -21.73 -23.24
C GLN A 115 -19.48 -20.72 -23.12
N HIS A 116 -19.83 -19.50 -22.74
CA HIS A 116 -18.89 -18.46 -22.39
C HIS A 116 -18.57 -18.57 -20.90
N ALA A 117 -17.32 -18.38 -20.51
CA ALA A 117 -16.94 -18.15 -19.13
C ALA A 117 -16.26 -16.79 -19.00
N THR A 118 -16.51 -16.11 -17.89
CA THR A 118 -15.85 -14.86 -17.54
C THR A 118 -14.70 -15.15 -16.59
N ALA A 119 -13.51 -14.64 -16.86
CA ALA A 119 -12.39 -14.73 -15.94
C ALA A 119 -12.55 -13.72 -14.80
N ARG A 120 -12.33 -14.17 -13.57
CA ARG A 120 -12.37 -13.36 -12.35
C ARG A 120 -11.03 -13.45 -11.62
N VAL A 121 -10.46 -12.28 -11.33
CA VAL A 121 -9.24 -12.14 -10.54
C VAL A 121 -9.60 -11.50 -9.20
N VAL A 122 -9.13 -12.10 -8.10
CA VAL A 122 -9.21 -11.53 -6.75
C VAL A 122 -7.82 -11.41 -6.18
N ALA A 123 -7.48 -10.21 -5.72
CA ALA A 123 -6.29 -9.95 -4.94
C ALA A 123 -6.69 -9.79 -3.46
N VAL A 124 -6.06 -10.56 -2.57
CA VAL A 124 -6.20 -10.43 -1.12
C VAL A 124 -4.95 -9.72 -0.60
N LEU A 125 -5.17 -8.57 0.05
CA LEU A 125 -4.13 -7.77 0.68
C LEU A 125 -4.05 -8.11 2.18
N SER A 126 -2.90 -7.86 2.80
CA SER A 126 -2.66 -8.18 4.21
C SER A 126 -3.46 -7.35 5.22
N ASP A 127 -4.09 -6.27 4.77
CA ASP A 127 -4.96 -5.41 5.55
C ASP A 127 -6.46 -5.69 5.31
N ALA A 128 -6.79 -6.74 4.55
CA ALA A 128 -8.17 -7.14 4.33
C ALA A 128 -8.85 -7.47 5.68
N SER A 129 -9.77 -6.58 6.06
CA SER A 129 -10.68 -6.69 7.21
C SER A 129 -11.83 -7.65 6.93
#